data_AF-A0A9R1H4T5-F1
#
_entry.id   AF-A0A9R1H4T5-F1
#
_cell.length_a   1.000
_cell.length_b   1.000
_cell.length_c   1.000
_cell.angle_alpha   90.00
_cell.angle_beta   90.00
_cell.angle_gamma   90.00
#
_symmetry.space_group_name_H-M   'P 1'
#
loop_
_entity.id
_entity.type
_entity.pdbx_description
1 polymer ?
#
loop_
_entity_poly.entity_id
_entity_poly.type
_entity_poly.pdbx_seq_one_letter_code
_entity_poly.pdbx_strand_id
1 'polypeptide(L)' 'MEQYLLDNFDLPAKNPSEEAQRRWRSAVGSLVVKNRRRRFRHVPDLDQRHQDHAKRRSVQ' A
#
# COMPACT_ATOMS: atom_id res chain seq x y z
N MET A 1 -21.57 -15.01 11.60
CA MET A 1 -20.82 -14.92 10.33
C MET A 1 -19.35 -15.30 10.52
N GLU A 2 -18.70 -14.90 11.61
CA GLU A 2 -17.29 -15.27 11.87
C GLU A 2 -17.04 -16.78 12.00
N GLN A 3 -17.93 -17.55 12.65
CA GLN A 3 -17.80 -19.01 12.76
C GLN A 3 -17.82 -19.72 11.39
N TYR A 4 -18.76 -19.36 10.51
CA TYR A 4 -18.81 -19.89 9.14
C TYR A 4 -17.52 -19.66 8.37
N LEU A 5 -16.89 -18.50 8.56
CA LEU A 5 -15.64 -18.15 7.89
C LEU A 5 -14.45 -18.97 8.42
N LEU A 6 -14.41 -19.25 9.72
CA LEU A 6 -13.37 -20.09 10.35
C LEU A 6 -13.50 -21.57 9.97
N ASP A 7 -14.73 -22.09 9.87
CA ASP A 7 -14.97 -23.51 9.59
C ASP A 7 -14.72 -23.87 8.12
N ASN A 8 -14.85 -22.91 7.21
CA ASN A 8 -14.78 -23.16 5.76
C ASN A 8 -13.51 -22.62 5.10
N PHE A 9 -12.74 -21.75 5.77
CA PHE A 9 -11.59 -21.10 5.17
C PHE A 9 -10.41 -21.01 6.15
N ASP A 10 -9.21 -21.34 5.66
CA ASP A 10 -7.98 -21.13 6.39
C ASP A 10 -7.59 -19.64 6.33
N LEU A 11 -8.24 -18.85 7.19
CA LEU A 11 -8.07 -17.40 7.25
C LEU A 11 -6.92 -17.07 8.21
N PRO A 12 -5.89 -16.33 7.74
CA PRO A 12 -4.85 -15.85 8.63
C PRO A 12 -5.46 -14.90 9.68
N ALA A 13 -4.91 -14.94 10.89
CA ALA A 13 -5.34 -14.08 11.99
C ALA A 13 -5.37 -12.60 11.56
N LYS A 14 -6.40 -11.87 12.02
CA LYS A 14 -6.65 -10.47 11.67
C LYS A 14 -5.45 -9.55 11.90
N ASN A 15 -4.63 -9.85 12.91
CA ASN A 15 -3.39 -9.15 13.22
C ASN A 15 -2.19 -10.11 13.10
N PRO A 16 -1.68 -10.35 11.88
CA PRO A 16 -0.53 -11.24 11.68
C PRO A 16 0.73 -10.61 12.27
N SER A 17 1.71 -11.45 12.65
CA SER A 17 3.01 -10.99 13.16
C SER A 17 3.70 -10.03 12.19
N GLU A 18 4.55 -9.14 12.70
CA GLU A 18 5.26 -8.16 11.84
C GLU A 18 6.04 -8.83 10.71
N GLU A 19 6.61 -10.01 10.97
CA GLU A 19 7.35 -10.77 9.98
C GLU A 19 6.45 -11.24 8.83
N ALA A 20 5.26 -11.77 9.14
CA ALA A 20 4.28 -12.17 8.15
C ALA A 20 3.83 -10.97 7.29
N GLN A 21 3.65 -9.80 7.92
CA GLN A 21 3.34 -8.56 7.20
C GLN A 21 4.48 -8.12 6.28
N ARG A 22 5.74 -8.19 6.74
CA ARG A 22 6.93 -7.84 5.92
C ARG A 22 7.04 -8.76 4.71
N ARG A 23 6.85 -10.06 4.88
CA ARG A 23 6.84 -11.04 3.78
C ARG A 23 5.76 -10.71 2.74
N TRP A 24 4.54 -10.40 3.21
CA TRP A 24 3.43 -9.97 2.34
C TRP A 24 3.75 -8.70 1.55
N ARG A 25 4.29 -7.67 2.23
CA ARG A 25 4.69 -6.40 1.58
C ARG A 25 5.80 -6.61 0.55
N SER A 26 6.77 -7.47 0.83
CA SER A 26 7.84 -7.81 -0.13
C SER A 26 7.29 -8.54 -1.35
N ALA A 27 6.44 -9.55 -1.16
CA ALA A 27 5.83 -10.31 -2.24
C ALA A 27 4.96 -9.41 -3.14
N VAL A 28 4.03 -8.64 -2.56
CA VAL A 28 3.15 -7.74 -3.31
C VAL A 28 3.91 -6.56 -3.91
N GLY A 29 4.82 -5.95 -3.15
CA GLY A 29 5.66 -4.86 -3.61
C GLY A 29 6.49 -5.26 -4.83
N SER A 30 7.08 -6.45 -4.82
CA SER A 30 7.83 -6.97 -5.96
C SER A 30 6.95 -7.15 -7.21
N LEU A 31 5.71 -7.61 -7.05
CA LEU A 31 4.74 -7.77 -8.13
C LEU A 31 4.27 -6.42 -8.70
N VAL A 32 4.02 -5.44 -7.83
CA VAL A 32 3.64 -4.06 -8.21
C VAL A 32 4.79 -3.36 -8.93
N VAL A 33 6.02 -3.56 -8.48
CA VAL A 33 7.23 -2.95 -9.05
C VAL A 33 7.61 -3.59 -10.39
N LYS A 34 7.48 -4.92 -10.52
CA LYS A 34 7.78 -5.66 -11.77
C LYS A 34 6.67 -5.54 -12.82
N ASN A 35 5.42 -5.29 -12.42
CA ASN A 35 4.30 -5.14 -13.37
C ASN A 35 4.22 -3.71 -13.93
N ARG A 36 4.90 -3.47 -15.07
CA ARG A 36 4.94 -2.17 -15.77
C ARG A 36 3.55 -1.56 -16.05
N ARG A 37 2.52 -2.38 -16.26
CA ARG A 37 1.14 -1.94 -16.51
C ARG A 37 0.42 -1.43 -15.26
N ARG A 38 0.81 -1.90 -14.08
CA ARG A 38 0.30 -1.50 -12.76
C ARG A 38 1.19 -0.49 -12.02
N ARG A 39 2.39 -0.20 -12.54
CA ARG A 39 3.13 1.00 -12.13
C ARG A 39 2.18 2.18 -12.32
N PHE A 40 2.03 3.01 -11.30
CA PHE A 40 1.26 4.25 -11.39
C PHE A 40 1.75 5.00 -12.63
N ARG A 41 0.93 5.01 -13.68
CA ARG A 41 1.30 5.57 -15.00
C ARG A 41 1.56 7.08 -14.90
N HIS A 42 0.97 7.70 -13.87
CA HIS A 42 1.27 9.03 -13.39
C HIS A 42 1.76 8.92 -11.95
N VAL A 43 3.08 8.83 -11.77
CA VAL A 43 3.68 9.16 -10.48
C VAL A 43 3.51 10.68 -10.34
N PRO A 44 2.79 11.17 -9.32
CA PRO A 44 2.68 12.60 -9.12
C PRO A 44 4.07 13.19 -8.90
N ASP A 45 4.35 14.32 -9.57
CA ASP A 45 5.57 15.07 -9.31
C ASP A 45 5.55 15.55 -7.85
N LEU A 46 6.41 14.93 -7.04
CA LEU A 46 6.52 15.23 -5.62
C LEU A 46 7.15 16.60 -5.40
N ASP A 47 8.09 16.99 -6.25
CA ASP A 47 8.80 18.27 -6.15
C ASP A 47 7.85 19.42 -6.44
N GLN A 48 7.02 19.29 -7.48
CA GLN A 48 5.98 20.28 -7.78
C GLN A 48 4.97 20.40 -6.62
N ARG A 49 4.56 19.29 -6.01
CA ARG A 49 3.66 19.30 -4.85
C ARG A 49 4.28 19.98 -3.63
N HIS A 50 5.56 19.76 -3.38
CA HIS A 50 6.28 20.44 -2.30
C HIS A 50 6.31 21.96 -2.52
N GLN A 51 6.58 22.39 -3.76
CA GLN A 51 6.56 23.81 -4.13
C GLN A 51 5.17 24.42 -3.98
N ASP A 52 4.12 23.74 -4.45
CA ASP A 52 2.74 24.24 -4.35
C ASP A 52 2.28 24.34 -2.89
N HIS A 53 2.68 23.40 -2.05
CA HIS A 53 2.39 23.44 -0.62
C HIS A 53 3.13 24.58 0.09
N ALA A 54 4.38 24.85 -0.29
CA ALA A 54 5.13 26.00 0.23
C ALA A 54 4.46 27.33 -0.16
N LYS A 55 4.00 27.47 -1.42
CA LYS A 55 3.25 28.66 -1.88
C LYS A 55 1.93 28.85 -1.12
N ARG A 56 1.19 27.78 -0.85
CA ARG A 56 -0.05 27.85 -0.07
C ARG A 56 0.20 28.35 1.35
N ARG A 57 1.26 27.86 2.01
CA ARG A 57 1.66 28.31 3.34
C ARG A 57 2.09 29.76 3.40
N SER A 58 2.69 30.30 2.34
CA SER A 58 3.11 31.71 2.30
C SER A 58 1.97 32.70 2.07
N VAL A 59 0.82 32.22 1.59
CA VAL A 59 -0.37 33.04 1.30
C VAL A 59 -1.37 33.03 2.45
N GLN A 60 -1.31 32.02 3.33
CA GLN A 60 -2.14 31.91 4.55
C GLN A 60 -1.64 32.78 5.70
#